data_AF-A0A9N9XAW2-F1
#
_entry.id   AF-A0A9N9XAW2-F1
#
_cell.length_a   1.000
_cell.length_b   1.000
_cell.length_c   1.000
_cell.angle_alpha   90.00
_cell.angle_beta   90.00
_cell.angle_gamma   90.00
#
_symmetry.space_group_name_H-M   'P 1'
#
loop_
_entity.id
_entity.type
_entity.pdbx_description
1 polymer ?
#
loop_
_entity_poly.entity_id
_entity_poly.type
_entity_poly.pdbx_seq_one_letter_code
_entity_poly.pdbx_strand_id
1 'polypeptide(L)'
;MLRCYFFSVLFYGVESWSLNEDMCRKLEASEMWLYRRMLKIPWTDRVTNEEVLRRMNKNREVLTTIKSRKLQFFGHIMRNESRYALLQFILQGKIFGKRVSGRRRTSWLKNLRVWFNTTSVKLSRAAADKIKIAMMIANIRNG
;
A
#
# COMPACT_ATOMS: atom_id res chain seq x y z
N MET A 1 17.73 -3.79 12.87
CA MET A 1 16.86 -3.12 13.87
C MET A 1 15.61 -2.50 13.26
N LEU A 2 15.70 -1.53 12.34
CA LEU A 2 14.51 -0.85 11.79
C LEU A 2 13.45 -1.80 11.22
N ARG A 3 13.87 -2.77 10.41
CA ARG A 3 12.96 -3.78 9.83
C ARG A 3 12.27 -4.66 10.90
N CYS A 4 13.00 -5.03 11.94
CA CYS A 4 12.53 -6.01 12.94
C CYS A 4 11.59 -5.38 13.98
N TYR A 5 11.82 -4.12 14.35
CA TYR A 5 11.05 -3.45 15.42
C TYR A 5 10.03 -2.47 14.88
N PHE A 6 10.45 -1.57 13.99
CA PHE A 6 9.54 -0.52 13.51
C PHE A 6 8.67 -1.02 12.36
N PHE A 7 9.27 -1.64 11.33
CA PHE A 7 8.48 -2.11 10.19
C PHE A 7 7.57 -3.30 10.52
N SER A 8 7.95 -4.17 11.46
CA SER A 8 7.08 -5.24 11.93
C SER A 8 5.78 -4.68 12.51
N VAL A 9 5.89 -3.68 13.38
CA VAL A 9 4.74 -2.98 13.99
C VAL A 9 3.99 -2.15 12.96
N LEU A 10 4.69 -1.40 12.11
CA LEU A 10 4.06 -0.57 11.08
C LEU A 10 3.25 -1.39 10.08
N PHE A 11 3.80 -2.52 9.64
CA PHE A 11 3.14 -3.36 8.65
C PHE A 11 2.11 -4.33 9.25
N TYR A 12 1.96 -4.34 10.58
CA TYR A 12 0.92 -5.12 11.23
C TYR A 12 -0.46 -4.56 10.84
N GLY A 13 -1.27 -5.38 10.16
CA GLY A 13 -2.63 -5.01 9.76
C GLY A 13 -2.73 -3.94 8.66
N VAL A 14 -1.62 -3.52 8.06
CA VAL A 14 -1.59 -2.43 7.06
C VAL A 14 -2.43 -2.72 5.81
N GLU A 15 -2.66 -4.01 5.53
CA GLU A 15 -3.52 -4.50 4.45
C GLU A 15 -4.95 -3.99 4.56
N SER A 16 -5.44 -3.72 5.78
CA SER A 16 -6.81 -3.27 6.04
C SER A 16 -6.97 -1.73 5.93
N TRP A 17 -5.88 -0.98 5.90
CA TRP A 17 -5.93 0.48 6.00
C TRP A 17 -6.47 1.12 4.71
N SER A 18 -7.24 2.19 4.87
CA SER A 18 -7.60 3.10 3.77
C SER A 18 -6.64 4.29 3.81
N LEU A 19 -5.69 4.33 2.88
CA LEU A 19 -4.62 5.32 2.86
C LEU A 19 -5.01 6.52 2.00
N ASN A 20 -5.00 7.70 2.60
CA ASN A 20 -5.05 8.96 1.87
C ASN A 20 -3.67 9.31 1.31
N GLU A 21 -3.63 10.18 0.32
CA GLU A 21 -2.37 10.70 -0.22
C GLU A 21 -1.51 11.38 0.84
N ASP A 22 -2.12 12.13 1.76
CA ASP A 22 -1.43 12.73 2.90
C ASP A 22 -0.80 11.70 3.84
N MET A 23 -1.48 10.55 4.03
CA MET A 23 -0.93 9.45 4.82
C MET A 23 0.25 8.81 4.10
N CYS A 24 0.16 8.63 2.78
CA CYS A 24 1.27 8.14 1.98
C CYS A 24 2.49 9.06 2.10
N ARG A 25 2.30 10.38 1.97
CA ARG A 25 3.37 11.38 2.12
C ARG A 25 3.99 11.34 3.53
N LYS A 26 3.17 11.21 4.58
CA LYS A 26 3.65 11.06 5.96
C LYS A 26 4.44 9.77 6.17
N LEU A 27 4.04 8.66 5.55
CA LEU A 27 4.76 7.38 5.62
C LEU A 27 6.13 7.48 4.96
N GLU A 28 6.22 8.09 3.77
CA GLU A 28 7.51 8.35 3.11
C GLU A 28 8.41 9.27 3.92
N ALA A 29 7.85 10.35 4.48
CA ALA A 29 8.59 11.26 5.34
C ALA A 29 9.10 10.56 6.61
N SER A 30 8.29 9.67 7.19
CA SER A 30 8.68 8.86 8.36
C SER A 30 9.82 7.91 8.03
N GLU A 31 9.78 7.24 6.87
CA GLU A 31 10.86 6.39 6.39
C GLU A 31 12.17 7.19 6.23
N MET A 32 12.10 8.37 5.61
CA MET A 32 13.26 9.25 5.43
C MET A 32 13.81 9.78 6.75
N TRP A 33 12.94 10.09 7.71
CA TRP A 33 13.34 10.52 9.05
C TRP A 33 14.09 9.42 9.79
N LEU A 34 13.61 8.17 9.71
CA LEU A 34 14.28 7.01 10.31
C LEU A 34 15.67 6.77 9.70
N TYR A 35 15.81 6.87 8.38
CA TYR A 35 17.11 6.73 7.72
C TYR A 35 18.09 7.83 8.12
N ARG A 36 17.65 9.09 8.19
CA ARG A 36 18.49 10.19 8.70
C ARG A 36 18.96 9.96 10.13
N ARG A 37 18.08 9.47 11.00
CA ARG A 37 18.41 9.14 12.40
C ARG A 37 19.40 7.99 12.48
N MET A 38 19.26 6.95 11.66
CA MET A 38 20.21 5.84 11.58
C MET A 38 21.59 6.27 11.09
N LEU A 39 21.65 7.15 10.09
CA LEU A 39 22.90 7.69 9.55
C LEU A 39 23.48 8.84 10.39
N LYS A 40 22.81 9.24 11.48
CA LYS A 40 23.19 10.37 12.34
C LYS A 40 23.39 11.68 11.56
N ILE A 41 22.62 11.90 10.50
CA ILE A 41 22.70 13.12 9.69
C ILE A 41 22.04 14.27 10.46
N PRO A 42 22.78 15.34 10.79
CA PRO A 42 22.20 16.51 11.42
C PRO A 42 21.32 17.27 10.42
N TRP A 43 20.33 17.99 10.92
CA TRP A 43 19.41 18.75 10.07
C TRP A 43 20.10 19.93 9.34
N THR A 44 21.22 20.42 9.88
CA THR A 44 22.04 21.52 9.34
C THR A 44 22.67 21.20 7.99
N ASP A 45 22.97 19.93 7.73
CA ASP A 45 23.66 19.50 6.52
C ASP A 45 22.77 19.56 5.27
N ARG A 46 21.46 19.80 5.44
CA ARG A 46 20.46 19.95 4.36
C ARG A 46 20.55 18.87 3.27
N VAL A 47 20.92 17.65 3.67
CA VAL A 47 21.11 16.51 2.76
C VAL A 47 19.78 16.13 2.10
N THR A 48 19.82 15.99 0.77
CA THR A 48 18.66 15.61 -0.05
C THR A 48 18.19 14.19 0.26
N ASN A 49 16.93 13.87 -0.06
CA ASN A 49 16.39 12.53 0.18
C ASN A 49 17.09 11.46 -0.68
N GLU A 50 17.47 11.82 -1.92
CA GLU A 50 18.19 10.94 -2.84
C GLU A 50 19.55 10.55 -2.26
N GLU A 51 20.27 11.51 -1.67
CA GLU A 51 21.57 11.26 -1.05
C GLU A 51 21.44 10.39 0.22
N VAL A 52 20.39 10.59 1.02
CA VAL A 52 20.10 9.70 2.17
C VAL A 52 19.87 8.26 1.70
N LEU A 53 19.09 8.06 0.64
CA LEU A 53 18.84 6.74 0.05
C LEU A 53 20.13 6.11 -0.51
N ARG A 54 20.97 6.91 -1.18
CA ARG A 54 22.28 6.48 -1.69
C ARG A 54 23.20 6.00 -0.57
N ARG A 55 23.30 6.77 0.52
CA ARG A 55 24.09 6.38 1.72
C ARG A 55 23.56 5.13 2.41
N MET A 56 22.23 4.94 2.42
CA MET A 56 21.60 3.72 2.93
C MET A 56 21.75 2.51 1.99
N ASN A 57 22.17 2.74 0.74
CA ASN A 57 22.19 1.76 -0.35
C ASN A 57 20.83 1.05 -0.54
N LYS A 58 19.74 1.82 -0.51
CA LYS A 58 18.36 1.30 -0.58
C LYS A 58 17.43 2.25 -1.30
N ASN A 59 16.37 1.68 -1.88
CA ASN A 59 15.21 2.42 -2.36
C ASN A 59 14.12 2.51 -1.28
N ARG A 60 13.11 3.37 -1.49
CA ARG A 60 11.94 3.47 -0.61
C ARG A 60 11.20 2.12 -0.57
N GLU A 61 11.04 1.56 0.62
CA GLU A 61 10.46 0.23 0.83
C GLU A 61 9.07 0.26 1.46
N VAL A 62 8.73 1.31 2.21
CA VAL A 62 7.51 1.34 3.03
C VAL A 62 6.25 1.30 2.17
N LEU A 63 6.06 2.27 1.26
CA LEU A 63 4.85 2.29 0.42
C LEU A 63 4.79 1.12 -0.55
N THR A 64 5.93 0.72 -1.11
CA THR A 64 6.07 -0.44 -2.00
C THR A 64 5.59 -1.71 -1.31
N THR A 65 6.02 -1.92 -0.07
CA THR A 65 5.60 -3.08 0.74
C THR A 65 4.11 -3.02 1.06
N ILE A 66 3.59 -1.85 1.41
CA ILE A 66 2.16 -1.68 1.72
C ILE A 66 1.28 -1.98 0.50
N LYS A 67 1.63 -1.42 -0.66
CA LYS A 67 0.93 -1.68 -1.94
C LYS A 67 0.95 -3.17 -2.27
N SER A 68 2.10 -3.82 -2.13
CA SER A 68 2.27 -5.26 -2.36
C SER A 68 1.39 -6.09 -1.42
N ARG A 69 1.47 -5.89 -0.11
CA ARG A 69 0.69 -6.65 0.89
C ARG A 69 -0.81 -6.47 0.67
N LYS A 70 -1.25 -5.23 0.45
CA LYS A 70 -2.66 -4.93 0.20
C LYS A 70 -3.18 -5.58 -1.07
N LEU A 71 -2.37 -5.64 -2.13
CA LEU A 71 -2.73 -6.35 -3.36
C LEU A 71 -2.73 -7.88 -3.18
N GLN A 72 -1.79 -8.44 -2.41
CA GLN A 72 -1.78 -9.86 -2.06
C GLN A 72 -3.03 -10.26 -1.29
N PHE A 73 -3.40 -9.46 -0.27
CA PHE A 73 -4.61 -9.64 0.50
C PHE A 73 -5.87 -9.54 -0.37
N PHE A 74 -5.91 -8.59 -1.31
CA PHE A 74 -7.01 -8.49 -2.28
C PHE A 74 -7.14 -9.76 -3.14
N GLY A 75 -6.03 -10.25 -3.69
CA GLY A 75 -6.00 -11.49 -4.45
C GLY A 75 -6.41 -12.71 -3.62
N HIS A 76 -5.99 -12.77 -2.36
CA HIS A 76 -6.39 -13.83 -1.42
C HIS A 76 -7.91 -13.84 -1.19
N ILE A 77 -8.50 -12.67 -0.94
CA ILE A 77 -9.95 -12.54 -0.78
C ILE A 77 -10.68 -12.95 -2.06
N MET A 78 -10.25 -12.46 -3.22
CA MET A 78 -10.96 -12.69 -4.49
C MET A 78 -10.87 -14.14 -5.00
N ARG A 79 -9.85 -14.90 -4.60
CA ARG A 79 -9.69 -16.31 -5.04
C ARG A 79 -10.47 -17.32 -4.20
N ASN A 80 -10.83 -16.99 -2.96
CA ASN A 80 -11.55 -17.91 -2.07
C ASN A 80 -12.97 -17.41 -1.81
N GLU A 81 -13.84 -17.70 -2.78
CA GLU A 81 -15.25 -17.28 -2.78
C GLU A 81 -16.06 -17.91 -1.66
N SER A 82 -15.86 -19.20 -1.37
CA SER A 82 -16.61 -19.90 -0.31
C SER A 82 -16.33 -19.34 1.08
N ARG A 83 -15.07 -18.96 1.38
CA ARG A 83 -14.70 -18.42 2.70
C ARG A 83 -14.94 -16.93 2.85
N TYR A 84 -14.80 -16.15 1.77
CA TYR A 84 -14.78 -14.69 1.83
C TYR A 84 -15.90 -14.02 1.03
N ALA A 85 -16.99 -14.73 0.69
CA ALA A 85 -18.13 -14.20 -0.05
C ALA A 85 -18.58 -12.82 0.47
N LEU A 86 -18.81 -12.69 1.78
CA LEU A 86 -19.23 -11.42 2.39
C LEU A 86 -18.22 -10.28 2.16
N LEU A 87 -16.93 -10.54 2.35
CA LEU A 87 -15.87 -9.56 2.12
C LEU A 87 -15.80 -9.18 0.63
N GLN A 88 -15.97 -10.15 -0.28
CA GLN A 88 -16.01 -9.87 -1.71
C GLN A 88 -17.20 -8.96 -2.07
N PHE A 89 -18.39 -9.21 -1.52
CA PHE A 89 -19.57 -8.34 -1.71
C PHE A 89 -19.32 -6.91 -1.22
N ILE A 90 -18.75 -6.77 -0.01
CA ILE A 90 -18.41 -5.46 0.58
C ILE A 90 -17.37 -4.73 -0.29
N LEU A 91 -16.31 -5.42 -0.70
CA LEU A 91 -15.23 -4.83 -1.49
C LEU A 91 -15.68 -4.43 -2.90
N GLN A 92 -16.46 -5.29 -3.57
CA GLN A 92 -17.01 -5.00 -4.89
C GLN A 92 -18.06 -3.88 -4.84
N GLY A 93 -18.54 -3.50 -3.65
CA GLY A 93 -19.47 -2.40 -3.48
C GLY A 93 -20.87 -2.70 -4.02
N LYS A 94 -21.25 -3.98 -4.08
CA LYS A 94 -22.60 -4.44 -4.47
C LYS A 94 -23.64 -4.17 -3.38
N ILE A 95 -23.45 -3.11 -2.58
CA ILE A 95 -24.41 -2.68 -1.56
C ILE A 95 -25.36 -1.71 -2.24
N PHE A 96 -26.66 -2.02 -2.19
CA PHE A 96 -27.69 -1.15 -2.74
C PHE A 96 -27.70 0.22 -2.05
N GLY A 97 -27.82 1.29 -2.83
CA GLY A 97 -27.99 2.65 -2.34
C GLY A 97 -26.95 3.66 -2.84
N LYS A 98 -27.32 4.95 -2.79
CA LYS A 98 -26.44 6.06 -3.15
C LYS A 98 -25.47 6.36 -2.00
N ARG A 99 -24.25 6.74 -2.34
CA ARG A 99 -23.27 7.21 -1.36
C ARG A 99 -23.75 8.51 -0.70
N VAL A 100 -23.97 8.47 0.62
CA VAL A 100 -24.37 9.64 1.41
C VAL A 100 -23.28 10.73 1.43
N SER A 101 -23.73 11.99 1.54
CA SER A 101 -22.85 13.12 1.81
C SER A 101 -22.11 12.93 3.13
N GLY A 102 -20.85 13.38 3.22
CA GLY A 102 -19.99 13.19 4.40
C GLY A 102 -19.19 11.87 4.46
N ARG A 103 -19.52 10.85 3.65
CA ARG A 103 -18.74 9.59 3.65
C ARG A 103 -17.31 9.79 3.12
N ARG A 104 -16.29 9.38 3.90
CA ARG A 104 -14.84 9.50 3.61
C ARG A 104 -14.48 9.27 2.14
N ARG A 105 -14.05 10.30 1.42
CA ARG A 105 -13.81 10.30 -0.06
C ARG A 105 -12.90 9.17 -0.55
N THR A 106 -12.03 8.65 0.31
CA THR A 106 -11.12 7.54 0.02
C THR A 106 -11.66 6.24 0.60
N SER A 107 -11.87 5.24 -0.26
CA SER A 107 -12.20 3.88 0.17
C SER A 107 -11.01 2.96 -0.05
N TRP A 108 -11.02 1.82 0.65
CA TRP A 108 -9.98 0.81 0.53
C TRP A 108 -9.71 0.37 -0.92
N LEU A 109 -10.78 0.08 -1.69
CA LEU A 109 -10.67 -0.29 -3.11
C LEU A 109 -10.30 0.92 -4.00
N LYS A 110 -10.66 2.15 -3.60
CA LYS A 110 -10.22 3.36 -4.32
C LYS A 110 -8.70 3.49 -4.30
N ASN A 111 -8.01 3.08 -3.23
CA ASN A 111 -6.55 3.09 -3.21
C ASN A 111 -5.97 2.23 -4.33
N LEU A 112 -6.41 0.98 -4.45
CA LEU A 112 -5.91 0.08 -5.49
C LEU A 112 -6.23 0.63 -6.89
N ARG A 113 -7.43 1.18 -7.10
CA ARG A 113 -7.78 1.81 -8.40
C ARG A 113 -6.86 2.96 -8.77
N VAL A 114 -6.54 3.83 -7.81
CA VAL A 114 -5.65 4.98 -8.03
C VAL A 114 -4.21 4.52 -8.26
N TRP A 115 -3.70 3.57 -7.46
CA TRP A 115 -2.32 3.11 -7.57
C TRP A 115 -2.03 2.32 -8.84
N PHE A 116 -2.98 1.53 -9.33
CA PHE A 116 -2.83 0.71 -10.53
C PHE A 116 -3.51 1.31 -11.76
N ASN A 117 -4.01 2.54 -11.65
CA ASN A 117 -4.76 3.24 -12.69
C ASN A 117 -5.78 2.35 -13.43
N THR A 118 -6.55 1.56 -12.68
CA THR A 118 -7.40 0.48 -13.21
C THR A 118 -8.80 0.55 -12.62
N THR A 119 -9.82 0.18 -13.40
CA THR A 119 -11.21 0.08 -12.95
C THR A 119 -11.40 -1.05 -11.93
N SER A 120 -12.37 -0.92 -11.01
CA SER A 120 -12.70 -1.99 -10.03
C SER A 120 -12.96 -3.34 -10.70
N VAL A 121 -13.67 -3.37 -11.83
CA VAL A 121 -13.99 -4.61 -12.55
C VAL A 121 -12.73 -5.30 -13.09
N LYS A 122 -11.86 -4.55 -13.78
CA LYS A 122 -10.59 -5.07 -14.30
C LYS A 122 -9.70 -5.57 -13.16
N LEU A 123 -9.64 -4.84 -12.05
CA LEU A 123 -8.87 -5.20 -10.87
C LEU A 123 -9.39 -6.49 -10.22
N SER A 124 -10.71 -6.63 -10.04
CA SER A 124 -11.31 -7.86 -9.49
C SER A 124 -11.06 -9.07 -10.40
N ARG A 125 -11.18 -8.91 -11.73
CA ARG A 125 -10.87 -9.98 -12.70
C ARG A 125 -9.39 -10.38 -12.64
N ALA A 126 -8.48 -9.41 -12.53
CA ALA A 126 -7.06 -9.69 -12.38
C ALA A 126 -6.74 -10.37 -11.04
N ALA A 127 -7.48 -10.07 -9.98
CA ALA A 127 -7.25 -10.62 -8.64
C ALA A 127 -7.61 -12.10 -8.49
N ALA A 128 -8.55 -12.60 -9.30
CA ALA A 128 -8.86 -14.02 -9.41
C ALA A 128 -7.66 -14.84 -9.95
N ASP A 129 -6.79 -14.21 -10.74
CA ASP A 129 -5.63 -14.84 -11.35
C ASP A 129 -4.37 -14.61 -10.50
N LYS A 130 -3.77 -15.71 -10.01
CA LYS A 130 -2.56 -15.66 -9.18
C LYS A 130 -1.34 -15.11 -9.94
N ILE A 131 -1.23 -15.41 -11.24
CA ILE A 131 -0.11 -14.97 -12.08
C ILE A 131 -0.22 -13.47 -12.29
N LYS A 132 -1.40 -12.96 -12.63
CA LYS A 132 -1.60 -11.51 -12.82
C LYS A 132 -1.30 -10.71 -11.56
N ILE A 133 -1.73 -11.18 -10.38
CA ILE A 133 -1.39 -10.53 -9.11
C ILE A 133 0.11 -10.56 -8.85
N ALA A 134 0.78 -11.69 -9.12
CA ALA A 134 2.23 -11.77 -8.98
C ALA A 134 2.97 -10.80 -9.92
N MET A 135 2.54 -10.69 -11.18
CA MET A 135 3.10 -9.73 -12.14
C MET A 135 2.88 -8.28 -11.69
N MET A 136 1.69 -7.94 -11.21
CA MET A 136 1.41 -6.61 -10.67
C MET A 136 2.29 -6.29 -9.46
N ILE A 137 2.55 -7.26 -8.58
CA ILE A 137 3.46 -7.08 -7.44
C ILE A 137 4.91 -6.90 -7.90
N ALA A 138 5.34 -7.67 -8.91
CA ALA A 138 6.68 -7.52 -9.49
C ALA A 138 6.86 -6.12 -10.09
N ASN A 139 5.87 -5.60 -10.81
CA ASN A 139 5.90 -4.25 -11.37
C ASN A 139 6.00 -3.16 -10.28
N ILE A 140 5.40 -3.37 -9.11
CA ILE A 140 5.53 -2.45 -7.96
C ILE A 140 6.96 -2.43 -7.41
N ARG A 141 7.68 -3.55 -7.50
CA ARG A 141 9.06 -3.66 -6.99
C ARG A 141 10.11 -3.14 -7.97
N ASN A 142 9.78 -3.17 -9.26
CA ASN A 142 10.68 -2.78 -10.35
C ASN A 142 10.49 -1.34 -10.83
N GLY A 143 9.39 -0.68 -10.46
CA GLY A 143 9.11 0.73 -10.73
C GLY A 143 9.36 1.60 -9.50
#